data_AF-A0A820DPB4-F1
#
_entry.id   AF-A0A820DPB4-F1
#
_cell.length_a   1.000
_cell.length_b   1.000
_cell.length_c   1.000
_cell.angle_alpha   90.00
_cell.angle_beta   90.00
_cell.angle_gamma   90.00
#
_symmetry.space_group_name_H-M   'P 1'
#
loop_
_entity.id
_entity.type
_entity.pdbx_description
1 polymer ?
#
loop_
_entity_poly.entity_id
_entity_poly.type
_entity_poly.pdbx_seq_one_letter_code
_entity_poly.pdbx_strand_id
1 'polypeptide(L)'
;NQIIFQAFELKEKLQEKLKQSREETEQSKKEIEQLHGKISEGVLLLEGEEEILKGTEMKYFELFPERNYKQGSAAEVHFRLAESQFYRLLSGHATAHVNKVEYVCNPILINKFNKAREELKNKRSDEYSYPVLAFHGTAIANIQPICENGFKVPGQAGFKHATDDGYWGRGTYFSEYPNYSMGYIKGATKLLLCQILQGKVFQCTQLIHGADLKDGYDSHCSPDKKELIIFRSDYILPQYIVHYKINAGEFRYTASRVTKEAIKKKLAKIGKLYKKAIAIKDKKIFTYYKFAFIGQMVDTPLAMEALVKRFGGQVCKNTVPFGGAPMTMGLFVNGF
;
A
#
# COMPACT_ATOMS: atom_id res chain seq x y z
N ASN A 1 24.88 -8.11 -78.02
CA ASN A 1 25.66 -8.91 -77.04
C ASN A 1 26.13 -8.12 -75.82
N GLN A 2 26.77 -6.96 -75.96
CA GLN A 2 27.34 -6.21 -74.82
C GLN A 2 26.28 -5.70 -73.81
N ILE A 3 25.14 -5.20 -74.31
CA ILE A 3 24.02 -4.73 -73.47
C ILE A 3 23.38 -5.88 -72.67
N ILE A 4 23.29 -7.07 -73.27
CA ILE A 4 22.73 -8.26 -72.62
C ILE A 4 23.66 -8.73 -71.48
N PHE A 5 24.97 -8.67 -71.70
CA PHE A 5 25.96 -9.01 -70.67
C PHE A 5 25.92 -8.03 -69.48
N GLN A 6 25.85 -6.72 -69.76
CA GLN A 6 25.68 -5.70 -68.73
C GLN A 6 24.37 -5.85 -67.95
N ALA A 7 23.28 -6.22 -68.62
CA ALA A 7 22.01 -6.50 -67.97
C ALA A 7 22.08 -7.72 -67.03
N PHE A 8 22.85 -8.76 -67.41
CA PHE A 8 23.10 -9.92 -66.56
C PHE A 8 23.93 -9.57 -65.32
N GLU A 9 25.04 -8.85 -65.48
CA GLU A 9 25.87 -8.41 -64.35
C GLU A 9 25.09 -7.50 -63.39
N LEU A 10 24.26 -6.58 -63.92
CA LEU A 10 23.44 -5.71 -63.10
C LEU A 10 22.38 -6.49 -62.32
N LYS A 11 21.79 -7.51 -62.95
CA LYS A 11 20.81 -8.39 -62.32
C LYS A 11 21.44 -9.19 -61.17
N GLU A 12 22.64 -9.73 -61.35
CA GLU A 12 23.35 -10.44 -60.28
C GLU A 12 23.68 -9.51 -59.11
N LYS A 13 24.22 -8.31 -59.38
CA LYS A 13 24.49 -7.30 -58.35
C LYS A 13 23.24 -6.87 -57.59
N LEU A 14 22.11 -6.74 -58.29
CA LEU A 14 20.82 -6.43 -57.68
C LEU A 14 20.32 -7.58 -56.80
N GLN A 15 20.47 -8.83 -57.24
CA GLN A 15 20.09 -10.00 -56.47
C GLN A 15 20.91 -10.12 -55.18
N GLU A 16 22.21 -9.82 -55.24
CA GLU A 16 23.08 -9.87 -54.08
C GLU A 16 22.78 -8.76 -53.06
N LYS A 17 22.55 -7.52 -53.54
CA LYS A 17 22.10 -6.41 -52.68
C LYS A 17 20.74 -6.71 -52.02
N LEU A 18 19.82 -7.32 -52.76
CA LEU A 18 18.50 -7.68 -52.25
C LEU A 18 18.58 -8.79 -51.21
N LYS A 19 19.54 -9.71 -51.34
CA LYS A 19 19.83 -10.74 -50.33
C LYS A 19 20.39 -10.12 -49.05
N GLN A 20 21.42 -9.26 -49.16
CA GLN A 20 21.99 -8.56 -48.00
C GLN A 20 20.94 -7.72 -47.26
N SER A 21 20.14 -6.94 -47.98
CA SER A 21 19.08 -6.12 -47.37
C SER A 21 18.03 -6.96 -46.66
N ARG A 22 17.69 -8.17 -47.17
CA ARG A 22 16.79 -9.09 -46.48
C ARG A 22 17.40 -9.65 -45.20
N GLU A 23 18.68 -10.00 -45.22
CA GLU A 23 19.41 -10.49 -44.03
C GLU A 23 19.48 -9.40 -42.95
N GLU A 24 19.80 -8.16 -43.31
CA GLU A 24 19.81 -7.01 -42.39
C GLU A 24 18.42 -6.71 -41.80
N THR A 25 17.37 -6.82 -42.63
CA THR A 25 15.99 -6.60 -42.17
C THR A 25 15.55 -7.69 -41.19
N GLU A 26 15.91 -8.95 -41.46
CA GLU A 26 15.59 -10.08 -40.57
C GLU A 26 16.35 -9.99 -39.24
N GLN A 27 17.62 -9.55 -39.28
CA GLN A 27 18.42 -9.27 -38.09
C GLN A 27 17.79 -8.17 -37.23
N SER A 28 17.44 -7.04 -37.87
CA SER A 28 16.80 -5.90 -37.20
C SER A 28 15.44 -6.27 -36.62
N LYS A 29 14.66 -7.11 -37.32
CA LYS A 29 13.38 -7.60 -36.83
C LYS A 29 13.53 -8.47 -35.58
N LYS A 30 14.54 -9.36 -35.54
CA LYS A 30 14.85 -10.16 -34.35
C LYS A 30 15.28 -9.29 -33.17
N GLU A 31 16.08 -8.25 -33.39
CA GLU A 31 16.44 -7.29 -32.35
C GLU A 31 15.23 -6.51 -31.85
N ILE A 32 14.34 -6.07 -32.75
CA ILE A 32 13.08 -5.41 -32.37
C ILE A 32 12.17 -6.35 -31.60
N GLU A 33 12.07 -7.63 -31.97
CA GLU A 33 11.30 -8.63 -31.23
C GLU A 33 11.91 -8.93 -29.85
N GLN A 34 13.24 -8.94 -29.73
CA GLN A 34 13.91 -9.06 -28.42
C GLN A 34 13.72 -7.82 -27.55
N LEU A 35 13.81 -6.61 -28.14
CA LEU A 35 13.57 -5.35 -27.44
C LEU A 35 12.10 -5.21 -27.06
N HIS A 36 11.17 -5.59 -27.94
CA HIS A 36 9.75 -5.71 -27.60
C HIS A 36 9.51 -6.78 -26.56
N GLY A 37 10.23 -7.90 -26.56
CA GLY A 37 10.20 -8.89 -25.48
C GLY A 37 10.56 -8.23 -24.15
N LYS A 38 11.73 -7.59 -24.08
CA LYS A 38 12.22 -6.87 -22.88
C LYS A 38 11.29 -5.73 -22.42
N ILE A 39 10.72 -4.98 -23.36
CA ILE A 39 9.81 -3.86 -23.09
C ILE A 39 8.41 -4.36 -22.72
N SER A 40 7.90 -5.40 -23.39
CA SER A 40 6.57 -5.99 -23.12
C SER A 40 6.55 -6.82 -21.84
N GLU A 41 7.69 -7.39 -21.44
CA GLU A 41 7.90 -8.00 -20.12
C GLU A 41 8.09 -6.96 -19.00
N GLY A 42 8.18 -5.66 -19.34
CA GLY A 42 8.13 -4.56 -18.37
C GLY A 42 9.35 -4.46 -17.45
N VAL A 43 10.47 -5.09 -17.79
CA VAL A 43 11.60 -5.23 -16.88
C VAL A 43 12.50 -3.99 -16.93
N LEU A 44 12.05 -2.90 -16.30
CA LEU A 44 12.95 -1.84 -15.86
C LEU A 44 13.73 -2.37 -14.67
N LEU A 45 14.93 -2.89 -14.93
CA LEU A 45 15.84 -3.38 -13.90
C LEU A 45 16.57 -2.22 -13.22
N LEU A 46 16.81 -2.38 -11.92
CA LEU A 46 17.77 -1.57 -11.18
C LEU A 46 19.21 -1.94 -11.57
N GLU A 47 20.13 -1.01 -11.37
CA GLU A 47 21.56 -1.25 -11.56
C GLU A 47 22.04 -2.40 -10.65
N GLY A 48 22.62 -3.44 -11.26
CA GLY A 48 23.05 -4.64 -10.55
C GLY A 48 21.95 -5.68 -10.33
N GLU A 49 20.71 -5.46 -10.76
CA GLU A 49 19.61 -6.41 -10.56
C GLU A 49 19.73 -7.62 -11.50
N GLU A 50 20.19 -7.42 -12.75
CA GLU A 50 20.32 -8.51 -13.72
C GLU A 50 21.34 -9.57 -13.25
N GLU A 51 22.45 -9.13 -12.68
CA GLU A 51 23.49 -9.99 -12.12
C GLU A 51 22.97 -10.78 -10.92
N ILE A 52 22.18 -10.13 -10.07
CA ILE A 52 21.53 -10.78 -8.93
C ILE A 52 20.56 -11.84 -9.43
N LEU A 53 19.69 -11.53 -10.39
CA LEU A 53 18.71 -12.47 -10.96
C LEU A 53 19.34 -13.71 -11.61
N LYS A 54 20.58 -13.61 -12.11
CA LYS A 54 21.35 -14.76 -12.64
C LYS A 54 22.01 -15.60 -11.56
N GLY A 55 22.17 -15.04 -10.36
CA GLY A 55 22.84 -15.67 -9.23
C GLY A 55 21.88 -16.39 -8.28
N THR A 56 22.38 -16.62 -7.07
CA THR A 56 21.61 -17.17 -5.94
C THR A 56 21.56 -16.23 -4.74
N GLU A 57 22.33 -15.15 -4.78
CA GLU A 57 22.38 -14.15 -3.73
C GLU A 57 21.13 -13.28 -3.78
N MET A 58 20.67 -12.86 -2.60
CA MET A 58 19.57 -11.91 -2.47
C MET A 58 20.14 -10.52 -2.22
N LYS A 59 19.50 -9.50 -2.79
CA LYS A 59 19.84 -8.08 -2.57
C LYS A 59 18.62 -7.26 -2.20
N TYR A 60 18.84 -6.29 -1.32
CA TYR A 60 17.89 -5.23 -1.03
C TYR A 60 18.32 -3.96 -1.76
N PHE A 61 17.38 -3.32 -2.45
CA PHE A 61 17.57 -2.00 -3.03
C PHE A 61 16.80 -1.00 -2.19
N GLU A 62 17.51 -0.08 -1.53
CA GLU A 62 16.87 0.99 -0.77
C GLU A 62 16.42 2.11 -1.70
N LEU A 63 15.12 2.38 -1.67
CA LEU A 63 14.46 3.37 -2.50
C LEU A 63 13.82 4.45 -1.61
N PHE A 64 14.02 5.70 -1.98
CA PHE A 64 13.57 6.87 -1.22
C PHE A 64 12.66 7.76 -2.07
N PRO A 65 11.74 8.51 -1.45
CA PRO A 65 10.95 9.48 -2.18
C PRO A 65 11.86 10.57 -2.75
N GLU A 66 11.74 10.81 -4.06
CA GLU A 66 12.48 11.84 -4.76
C GLU A 66 11.54 12.89 -5.36
N ARG A 67 11.99 14.15 -5.38
CA ARG A 67 11.27 15.26 -6.00
C ARG A 67 11.41 15.25 -7.52
N ASN A 68 12.60 14.90 -8.00
CA ASN A 68 12.90 14.90 -9.43
C ASN A 68 12.16 13.74 -10.10
N TYR A 69 11.71 13.95 -11.34
CA TYR A 69 11.12 12.89 -12.15
C TYR A 69 12.17 12.40 -13.15
N LYS A 70 12.69 11.20 -12.93
CA LYS A 70 13.61 10.51 -13.80
C LYS A 70 12.79 9.55 -14.68
N GLN A 71 12.37 10.05 -15.84
CA GLN A 71 11.57 9.27 -16.78
C GLN A 71 12.24 7.92 -17.08
N GLY A 72 11.48 6.82 -16.91
CA GLY A 72 11.98 5.46 -17.12
C GLY A 72 12.86 4.90 -15.98
N SER A 73 12.98 5.58 -14.84
CA SER A 73 13.74 5.05 -13.70
C SER A 73 13.04 3.86 -13.06
N ALA A 74 13.70 2.68 -13.09
CA ALA A 74 13.28 1.48 -12.35
C ALA A 74 13.05 1.76 -10.86
N ALA A 75 13.97 2.50 -10.23
CA ALA A 75 13.88 2.91 -8.83
C ALA A 75 12.58 3.66 -8.53
N GLU A 76 12.24 4.65 -9.36
CA GLU A 76 11.00 5.40 -9.19
C GLU A 76 9.77 4.54 -9.44
N VAL A 77 9.80 3.63 -10.42
CA VAL A 77 8.69 2.71 -10.70
C VAL A 77 8.42 1.82 -9.50
N HIS A 78 9.45 1.16 -8.95
CA HIS A 78 9.32 0.32 -7.76
C HIS A 78 8.83 1.10 -6.54
N PHE A 79 9.44 2.26 -6.25
CA PHE A 79 9.04 3.09 -5.13
C PHE A 79 7.58 3.54 -5.25
N ARG A 80 7.22 4.15 -6.39
CA ARG A 80 5.88 4.68 -6.64
C ARG A 80 4.83 3.57 -6.72
N LEU A 81 5.16 2.37 -7.18
CA LEU A 81 4.24 1.23 -7.15
C LEU A 81 3.89 0.85 -5.70
N ALA A 82 4.90 0.65 -4.85
CA ALA A 82 4.67 0.28 -3.46
C ALA A 82 3.97 1.40 -2.67
N GLU A 83 4.37 2.65 -2.89
CA GLU A 83 3.77 3.82 -2.28
C GLU A 83 2.31 4.03 -2.71
N SER A 84 2.04 3.96 -4.02
CA SER A 84 0.68 4.13 -4.55
C SER A 84 -0.25 3.02 -4.08
N GLN A 85 0.21 1.77 -4.04
CA GLN A 85 -0.57 0.65 -3.50
C GLN A 85 -0.90 0.87 -2.02
N PHE A 86 0.05 1.39 -1.24
CA PHE A 86 -0.18 1.72 0.16
C PHE A 86 -1.22 2.82 0.33
N TYR A 87 -1.05 3.98 -0.31
CA TYR A 87 -1.98 5.11 -0.09
C TYR A 87 -3.35 4.90 -0.71
N ARG A 88 -3.44 4.22 -1.86
CA ARG A 88 -4.73 3.96 -2.54
C ARG A 88 -5.67 3.12 -1.68
N LEU A 89 -5.12 2.23 -0.87
CA LEU A 89 -5.89 1.26 -0.08
C LEU A 89 -5.85 1.55 1.42
N LEU A 90 -5.07 2.54 1.85
CA LEU A 90 -5.09 3.05 3.21
C LEU A 90 -6.46 3.70 3.49
N SER A 91 -7.30 2.97 4.20
CA SER A 91 -8.64 3.43 4.58
C SER A 91 -8.69 3.87 6.05
N GLY A 92 -9.52 4.87 6.35
CA GLY A 92 -9.74 5.40 7.70
C GLY A 92 -8.98 6.71 7.99
N HIS A 93 -8.97 7.10 9.27
CA HIS A 93 -8.37 8.38 9.73
C HIS A 93 -6.86 8.30 10.01
N ALA A 94 -6.21 7.17 9.68
CA ALA A 94 -4.79 7.00 9.90
C ALA A 94 -4.01 7.83 8.87
N THR A 95 -3.43 8.94 9.30
CA THR A 95 -2.44 9.67 8.51
C THR A 95 -1.11 8.95 8.64
N ALA A 96 -0.68 8.26 7.58
CA ALA A 96 0.65 7.67 7.50
C ALA A 96 1.39 8.24 6.29
N HIS A 97 2.72 8.24 6.34
CA HIS A 97 3.55 8.54 5.17
C HIS A 97 4.61 7.46 4.97
N VAL A 98 4.75 6.99 3.73
CA VAL A 98 5.84 6.13 3.27
C VAL A 98 7.09 6.99 3.13
N ASN A 99 8.22 6.54 3.66
CA ASN A 99 9.49 7.28 3.61
C ASN A 99 10.67 6.47 3.06
N LYS A 100 10.52 5.16 2.97
CA LYS A 100 11.50 4.25 2.38
C LYS A 100 10.77 3.00 1.89
N VAL A 101 11.20 2.49 0.75
CA VAL A 101 10.80 1.18 0.24
C VAL A 101 12.09 0.39 0.03
N GLU A 102 12.19 -0.80 0.59
CA GLU A 102 13.26 -1.74 0.22
C GLU A 102 12.68 -2.70 -0.81
N TYR A 103 13.19 -2.67 -2.04
CA TYR A 103 12.86 -3.67 -3.05
C TYR A 103 13.71 -4.92 -2.81
N VAL A 104 13.05 -6.06 -2.68
CA VAL A 104 13.65 -7.35 -2.35
C VAL A 104 13.83 -8.14 -3.63
N CYS A 105 15.07 -8.30 -4.07
CA CYS A 105 15.42 -9.15 -5.20
C CYS A 105 16.02 -10.46 -4.66
N ASN A 106 15.19 -11.50 -4.60
CA ASN A 106 15.59 -12.85 -4.21
C ASN A 106 15.36 -13.82 -5.39
N PRO A 107 16.40 -14.15 -6.18
CA PRO A 107 16.28 -14.97 -7.39
C PRO A 107 15.64 -16.33 -7.13
N ILE A 108 15.94 -16.95 -5.99
CA ILE A 108 15.42 -18.27 -5.62
C ILE A 108 13.91 -18.20 -5.40
N LEU A 109 13.43 -17.19 -4.68
CA LEU A 109 11.99 -17.02 -4.44
C LEU A 109 11.25 -16.58 -5.70
N ILE A 110 11.83 -15.66 -6.48
CA ILE A 110 11.28 -15.21 -7.77
C ILE A 110 11.08 -16.39 -8.72
N ASN A 111 12.08 -17.26 -8.85
CA ASN A 111 11.98 -18.42 -9.74
C ASN A 111 10.91 -19.43 -9.26
N LYS A 112 10.84 -19.70 -7.95
CA LYS A 112 9.78 -20.56 -7.37
C LYS A 112 8.39 -19.97 -7.63
N PHE A 113 8.23 -18.67 -7.45
CA PHE A 113 6.98 -17.96 -7.69
C PHE A 113 6.56 -17.99 -9.17
N ASN A 114 7.49 -17.70 -10.08
CA ASN A 114 7.22 -17.73 -11.51
C ASN A 114 6.85 -19.14 -11.99
N LYS A 115 7.53 -20.17 -11.48
CA LYS A 115 7.15 -21.56 -11.76
C LYS A 115 5.73 -21.87 -11.25
N ALA A 116 5.40 -21.48 -10.03
CA ALA A 116 4.05 -21.68 -9.47
C ALA A 116 2.98 -20.92 -10.26
N ARG A 117 3.30 -19.73 -10.77
CA ARG A 117 2.43 -18.94 -11.65
C ARG A 117 2.13 -19.68 -12.95
N GLU A 118 3.14 -20.23 -13.62
CA GLU A 118 2.96 -21.02 -14.84
C GLU A 118 2.17 -22.31 -14.58
N GLU A 119 2.42 -22.99 -13.46
CA GLU A 119 1.62 -24.14 -13.03
C GLU A 119 0.15 -23.77 -12.84
N LEU A 120 -0.13 -22.64 -12.17
CA LEU A 120 -1.49 -22.15 -11.94
C LEU A 120 -2.18 -21.72 -13.24
N LYS A 121 -1.45 -21.06 -14.15
CA LYS A 121 -1.89 -20.71 -15.50
C LYS A 121 -2.34 -21.95 -16.27
N ASN A 122 -1.50 -22.98 -16.30
CA ASN A 122 -1.80 -24.23 -16.98
C ASN A 122 -2.98 -24.98 -16.35
N LYS A 123 -3.13 -24.91 -15.02
CA LYS A 123 -4.21 -25.56 -14.28
C LYS A 123 -5.57 -24.89 -14.48
N ARG A 124 -5.64 -23.55 -14.60
CA ARG A 124 -6.91 -22.81 -14.54
C ARG A 124 -7.18 -21.85 -15.70
N SER A 125 -6.17 -21.08 -16.09
CA SER A 125 -6.09 -20.11 -17.20
C SER A 125 -5.18 -18.95 -16.79
N ASP A 126 -4.85 -18.07 -17.74
CA ASP A 126 -4.10 -16.85 -17.47
C ASP A 126 -4.74 -15.95 -16.41
N GLU A 127 -6.06 -15.79 -16.45
CA GLU A 127 -6.81 -14.89 -15.55
C GLU A 127 -6.57 -15.21 -14.06
N TYR A 128 -6.50 -16.50 -13.72
CA TYR A 128 -6.27 -16.96 -12.35
C TYR A 128 -4.78 -16.89 -11.93
N SER A 129 -3.87 -16.71 -12.89
CA SER A 129 -2.43 -16.66 -12.65
C SER A 129 -1.89 -15.26 -12.39
N TYR A 130 -2.71 -14.21 -12.62
CA TYR A 130 -2.28 -12.85 -12.35
C TYR A 130 -2.16 -12.59 -10.85
N PRO A 131 -1.00 -12.12 -10.37
CA PRO A 131 -0.83 -11.86 -8.96
C PRO A 131 -1.53 -10.57 -8.53
N VAL A 132 -2.02 -10.57 -7.29
CA VAL A 132 -2.47 -9.37 -6.59
C VAL A 132 -1.38 -8.85 -5.65
N LEU A 133 -1.40 -7.55 -5.37
CA LEU A 133 -0.49 -6.94 -4.40
C LEU A 133 -1.16 -6.82 -3.04
N ALA A 134 -0.68 -7.57 -2.06
CA ALA A 134 -1.26 -7.58 -0.72
C ALA A 134 -0.19 -7.37 0.37
N PHE A 135 -0.61 -6.70 1.44
CA PHE A 135 0.21 -6.43 2.61
C PHE A 135 0.20 -7.60 3.59
N HIS A 136 1.30 -7.74 4.32
CA HIS A 136 1.44 -8.63 5.45
C HIS A 136 2.12 -7.89 6.61
N GLY A 137 1.46 -7.89 7.77
CA GLY A 137 2.02 -7.39 9.02
C GLY A 137 2.60 -8.52 9.85
N THR A 138 3.81 -8.32 10.37
CA THR A 138 4.49 -9.33 11.19
C THR A 138 5.41 -8.68 12.23
N ALA A 139 6.01 -9.49 13.10
CA ALA A 139 7.05 -9.01 14.00
C ALA A 139 8.32 -8.65 13.22
N ILE A 140 9.02 -7.59 13.63
CA ILE A 140 10.24 -7.12 12.95
C ILE A 140 11.27 -8.24 12.76
N ALA A 141 11.41 -9.13 13.73
CA ALA A 141 12.33 -10.27 13.70
C ALA A 141 12.04 -11.28 12.57
N ASN A 142 10.82 -11.27 12.00
CA ASN A 142 10.43 -12.19 10.94
C ASN A 142 10.63 -11.62 9.53
N ILE A 143 10.76 -10.29 9.38
CA ILE A 143 10.81 -9.64 8.05
C ILE A 143 11.96 -10.19 7.22
N GLN A 144 13.18 -10.14 7.74
CA GLN A 144 14.36 -10.61 7.03
C GLN A 144 14.33 -12.13 6.76
N PRO A 145 14.04 -13.02 7.74
CA PRO A 145 13.87 -14.44 7.47
C PRO A 145 12.83 -14.77 6.40
N ILE A 146 11.73 -14.00 6.31
CA ILE A 146 10.71 -14.16 5.27
C ILE A 146 11.26 -13.76 3.90
N CYS A 147 11.97 -12.63 3.79
CA CYS A 147 12.58 -12.19 2.54
C CYS A 147 13.66 -13.18 2.05
N GLU A 148 14.41 -13.80 2.96
CA GLU A 148 15.46 -14.76 2.64
C GLU A 148 14.91 -16.14 2.25
N ASN A 149 13.98 -16.67 3.04
CA ASN A 149 13.56 -18.07 2.98
C ASN A 149 12.15 -18.28 2.43
N GLY A 150 11.38 -17.19 2.24
CA GLY A 150 9.98 -17.23 1.91
C GLY A 150 9.07 -17.39 3.14
N PHE A 151 7.78 -17.31 2.90
CA PHE A 151 6.78 -17.56 3.94
C PHE A 151 6.69 -19.04 4.27
N LYS A 152 6.53 -19.36 5.56
CA LYS A 152 6.14 -20.70 5.98
C LYS A 152 4.63 -20.85 5.89
N VAL A 153 4.16 -22.01 5.45
CA VAL A 153 2.74 -22.36 5.35
C VAL A 153 2.44 -23.67 6.09
N PRO A 154 1.17 -24.01 6.35
CA PRO A 154 0.80 -25.27 7.00
C PRO A 154 1.49 -26.50 6.42
N GLY A 155 1.90 -27.40 7.30
CA GLY A 155 2.62 -28.62 6.93
C GLY A 155 4.13 -28.44 6.78
N GLN A 156 4.64 -27.21 6.80
CA GLN A 156 6.09 -26.97 6.79
C GLN A 156 6.68 -26.95 8.20
N ALA A 157 7.96 -27.36 8.31
CA ALA A 157 8.66 -27.45 9.58
C ALA A 157 8.80 -26.07 10.26
N GLY A 158 8.37 -26.00 11.53
CA GLY A 158 8.38 -24.78 12.32
C GLY A 158 7.36 -23.74 11.87
N PHE A 159 6.33 -24.12 11.11
CA PHE A 159 5.14 -23.29 10.92
C PHE A 159 4.35 -23.24 12.22
N LYS A 160 4.09 -22.04 12.72
CA LYS A 160 3.25 -21.79 13.89
C LYS A 160 2.50 -20.48 13.68
N HIS A 161 1.19 -20.50 13.89
CA HIS A 161 0.41 -19.26 13.89
C HIS A 161 0.82 -18.34 15.04
N ALA A 162 0.88 -17.04 14.75
CA ALA A 162 1.31 -16.04 15.72
C ALA A 162 0.19 -15.63 16.71
N THR A 163 -1.08 -15.81 16.34
CA THR A 163 -2.25 -15.36 17.12
C THR A 163 -3.15 -16.52 17.52
N ASP A 164 -3.81 -17.14 16.55
CA ASP A 164 -4.83 -18.17 16.68
C ASP A 164 -4.72 -19.16 15.51
N ASP A 165 -5.52 -20.22 15.52
CA ASP A 165 -5.49 -21.25 14.47
C ASP A 165 -5.94 -20.72 13.08
N GLY A 166 -6.40 -19.47 12.99
CA GLY A 166 -6.82 -18.78 11.78
C GLY A 166 -8.33 -18.88 11.55
N TYR A 167 -9.05 -17.76 11.66
CA TYR A 167 -10.51 -17.69 11.48
C TYR A 167 -11.02 -18.21 10.13
N TRP A 168 -10.27 -17.98 9.07
CA TRP A 168 -10.62 -18.31 7.68
C TRP A 168 -9.75 -19.45 7.11
N GLY A 169 -9.16 -20.25 8.00
CA GLY A 169 -8.28 -21.36 7.66
C GLY A 169 -6.85 -21.13 8.14
N ARG A 170 -6.06 -22.21 8.18
CA ARG A 170 -4.70 -22.17 8.75
C ARG A 170 -3.62 -21.61 7.82
N GLY A 171 -3.97 -20.98 6.70
CA GLY A 171 -2.98 -20.42 5.78
C GLY A 171 -2.27 -19.17 6.32
N THR A 172 -1.43 -18.56 5.49
CA THR A 172 -0.82 -17.25 5.77
C THR A 172 -1.77 -16.15 5.34
N TYR A 173 -1.96 -15.15 6.20
CA TYR A 173 -2.94 -14.07 6.03
C TYR A 173 -2.30 -12.85 5.38
N PHE A 174 -3.00 -12.29 4.40
CA PHE A 174 -2.66 -11.08 3.68
C PHE A 174 -3.87 -10.16 3.59
N SER A 175 -3.65 -8.88 3.33
CA SER A 175 -4.72 -7.95 3.02
C SER A 175 -4.26 -6.93 2.00
N GLU A 176 -5.06 -6.67 0.97
CA GLU A 176 -4.83 -5.53 0.08
C GLU A 176 -4.91 -4.19 0.83
N TYR A 177 -5.55 -4.16 2.00
CA TYR A 177 -5.73 -2.97 2.82
C TYR A 177 -4.62 -2.86 3.89
N PRO A 178 -3.73 -1.85 3.83
CA PRO A 178 -2.64 -1.72 4.79
C PRO A 178 -3.10 -1.69 6.26
N ASN A 179 -4.20 -1.02 6.56
CA ASN A 179 -4.73 -0.87 7.92
C ASN A 179 -5.07 -2.22 8.59
N TYR A 180 -5.52 -3.21 7.83
CA TYR A 180 -5.74 -4.57 8.34
C TYR A 180 -4.42 -5.22 8.76
N SER A 181 -3.41 -5.09 7.90
CA SER A 181 -2.07 -5.64 8.19
C SER A 181 -1.34 -4.89 9.30
N MET A 182 -1.54 -3.58 9.44
CA MET A 182 -0.88 -2.76 10.47
C MET A 182 -1.16 -3.24 11.90
N GLY A 183 -2.35 -3.78 12.16
CA GLY A 183 -2.72 -4.31 13.48
C GLY A 183 -1.88 -5.50 13.93
N TYR A 184 -1.22 -6.19 13.00
CA TYR A 184 -0.40 -7.38 13.27
C TYR A 184 1.10 -7.09 13.39
N ILE A 185 1.52 -5.84 13.15
CA ILE A 185 2.93 -5.45 13.26
C ILE A 185 3.33 -5.42 14.74
N LYS A 186 4.49 -5.99 15.05
CA LYS A 186 5.10 -5.92 16.39
C LYS A 186 6.52 -5.37 16.31
N GLY A 187 6.76 -4.23 16.97
CA GLY A 187 8.10 -3.64 17.13
C GLY A 187 8.63 -2.84 15.94
N ALA A 188 7.79 -2.45 14.98
CA ALA A 188 8.21 -1.67 13.81
C ALA A 188 7.05 -0.84 13.22
N THR A 189 7.37 -0.02 12.21
CA THR A 189 6.41 0.62 11.29
C THR A 189 6.74 0.21 9.85
N LYS A 190 6.76 -1.11 9.62
CA LYS A 190 7.09 -1.74 8.36
C LYS A 190 6.03 -2.77 7.98
N LEU A 191 5.64 -2.80 6.72
CA LEU A 191 4.81 -3.85 6.13
C LEU A 191 5.59 -4.56 5.04
N LEU A 192 5.37 -5.86 4.88
CA LEU A 192 5.71 -6.55 3.65
C LEU A 192 4.61 -6.27 2.63
N LEU A 193 4.97 -5.90 1.41
CA LEU A 193 4.07 -5.88 0.25
C LEU A 193 4.51 -7.02 -0.68
N CYS A 194 3.59 -7.95 -0.91
CA CYS A 194 3.86 -9.21 -1.58
C CYS A 194 3.05 -9.31 -2.86
N GLN A 195 3.60 -9.98 -3.88
CA GLN A 195 2.81 -10.53 -4.97
C GLN A 195 2.21 -11.85 -4.51
N ILE A 196 0.92 -12.03 -4.75
CA ILE A 196 0.15 -13.19 -4.30
C ILE A 196 -0.59 -13.83 -5.46
N LEU A 197 -0.32 -15.11 -5.71
CA LEU A 197 -1.12 -15.93 -6.62
C LEU A 197 -2.37 -16.42 -5.89
N GLN A 198 -3.49 -15.72 -6.04
CA GLN A 198 -4.71 -16.10 -5.33
C GLN A 198 -5.44 -17.30 -5.98
N GLY A 199 -5.27 -17.50 -7.28
CA GLY A 199 -5.98 -18.55 -8.02
C GLY A 199 -7.49 -18.44 -7.85
N LYS A 200 -8.17 -19.59 -7.81
CA LYS A 200 -9.61 -19.64 -7.51
C LYS A 200 -9.81 -19.48 -6.00
N VAL A 201 -10.40 -18.35 -5.61
CA VAL A 201 -10.63 -17.97 -4.21
C VAL A 201 -11.94 -18.56 -3.68
N PHE A 202 -11.88 -19.23 -2.52
CA PHE A 202 -13.07 -19.63 -1.76
C PHE A 202 -13.48 -18.50 -0.81
N GLN A 203 -14.64 -17.90 -1.03
CA GLN A 203 -15.17 -16.89 -0.11
C GLN A 203 -15.82 -17.57 1.09
N CYS A 204 -15.25 -17.36 2.27
CA CYS A 204 -15.83 -17.87 3.51
C CYS A 204 -17.15 -17.13 3.81
N THR A 205 -18.16 -17.88 4.24
CA THR A 205 -19.45 -17.31 4.70
C THR A 205 -19.61 -17.36 6.21
N GLN A 206 -18.82 -18.20 6.88
CA GLN A 206 -18.80 -18.41 8.32
C GLN A 206 -17.38 -18.76 8.77
N LEU A 207 -17.12 -18.65 10.07
CA LEU A 207 -15.83 -19.02 10.66
C LEU A 207 -15.54 -20.51 10.44
N ILE A 208 -14.33 -20.82 10.00
CA ILE A 208 -13.89 -22.20 9.69
C ILE A 208 -12.66 -22.63 10.50
N HIS A 209 -12.12 -21.77 11.37
CA HIS A 209 -11.10 -22.05 12.40
C HIS A 209 -10.06 -23.13 12.04
N GLY A 210 -8.93 -22.72 11.45
CA GLY A 210 -7.80 -23.62 11.18
C GLY A 210 -8.04 -24.68 10.11
N ALA A 211 -9.17 -24.62 9.41
CA ALA A 211 -9.48 -25.50 8.30
C ALA A 211 -8.40 -25.48 7.20
N ASP A 212 -8.27 -26.63 6.55
CA ASP A 212 -7.50 -26.87 5.33
C ASP A 212 -8.01 -26.00 4.18
N LEU A 213 -7.21 -25.93 3.12
CA LEU A 213 -7.67 -25.40 1.84
C LEU A 213 -8.90 -26.18 1.36
N LYS A 214 -9.94 -25.46 0.96
CA LYS A 214 -11.17 -26.04 0.41
C LYS A 214 -10.89 -26.70 -0.95
N ASP A 215 -11.35 -27.95 -1.10
CA ASP A 215 -11.25 -28.70 -2.34
C ASP A 215 -11.72 -27.91 -3.56
N GLY A 216 -10.92 -27.92 -4.62
CA GLY A 216 -11.20 -27.22 -5.87
C GLY A 216 -10.83 -25.73 -5.90
N TYR A 217 -10.34 -25.16 -4.79
CA TYR A 217 -9.85 -23.78 -4.68
C TYR A 217 -8.33 -23.74 -4.47
N ASP A 218 -7.72 -22.55 -4.51
CA ASP A 218 -6.29 -22.38 -4.24
C ASP A 218 -6.00 -21.41 -3.07
N SER A 219 -7.01 -20.65 -2.64
CA SER A 219 -6.94 -19.74 -1.50
C SER A 219 -8.32 -19.54 -0.88
N HIS A 220 -8.37 -18.94 0.31
CA HIS A 220 -9.62 -18.47 0.91
C HIS A 220 -9.62 -16.93 1.01
N CYS A 221 -10.80 -16.33 1.13
CA CYS A 221 -10.94 -14.96 1.61
C CYS A 221 -12.01 -14.84 2.70
N SER A 222 -11.88 -13.80 3.53
CA SER A 222 -12.89 -13.43 4.53
C SER A 222 -14.24 -13.06 3.88
N PRO A 223 -15.35 -13.09 4.64
CA PRO A 223 -16.66 -12.70 4.12
C PRO A 223 -16.69 -11.29 3.50
N ASP A 224 -15.95 -10.35 4.08
CA ASP A 224 -15.80 -8.97 3.60
C ASP A 224 -14.71 -8.78 2.54
N LYS A 225 -14.04 -9.88 2.15
CA LYS A 225 -12.97 -9.94 1.14
C LYS A 225 -11.72 -9.13 1.47
N LYS A 226 -11.51 -8.77 2.73
CA LYS A 226 -10.34 -7.97 3.14
C LYS A 226 -9.18 -8.80 3.64
N GLU A 227 -9.39 -10.06 3.99
CA GLU A 227 -8.33 -10.99 4.34
C GLU A 227 -8.24 -12.08 3.27
N LEU A 228 -7.04 -12.32 2.77
CA LEU A 228 -6.69 -13.33 1.78
C LEU A 228 -5.77 -14.36 2.45
N ILE A 229 -6.10 -15.64 2.33
CA ILE A 229 -5.43 -16.73 3.06
C ILE A 229 -4.82 -17.68 2.06
N ILE A 230 -3.48 -17.80 2.13
CA ILE A 230 -2.67 -18.56 1.17
C ILE A 230 -2.06 -19.78 1.84
N PHE A 231 -2.22 -20.94 1.21
CA PHE A 231 -1.84 -22.24 1.77
C PHE A 231 -0.53 -22.78 1.20
N ARG A 232 0.07 -22.07 0.25
CA ARG A 232 1.30 -22.47 -0.45
C ARG A 232 2.35 -21.37 -0.39
N SER A 233 3.58 -21.72 -0.02
CA SER A 233 4.66 -20.75 0.14
C SER A 233 5.14 -20.18 -1.20
N ASP A 234 5.15 -20.99 -2.25
CA ASP A 234 5.54 -20.59 -3.60
C ASP A 234 4.50 -19.69 -4.30
N TYR A 235 3.31 -19.51 -3.71
CA TYR A 235 2.29 -18.57 -4.17
C TYR A 235 2.50 -17.14 -3.64
N ILE A 236 3.57 -16.93 -2.88
CA ILE A 236 3.84 -15.69 -2.17
C ILE A 236 5.26 -15.23 -2.50
N LEU A 237 5.39 -14.04 -3.07
CA LEU A 237 6.67 -13.38 -3.28
C LEU A 237 6.74 -12.09 -2.44
N PRO A 238 7.54 -12.04 -1.37
CA PRO A 238 7.81 -10.80 -0.66
C PRO A 238 8.64 -9.88 -1.55
N GLN A 239 8.01 -8.85 -2.12
CA GLN A 239 8.64 -7.99 -3.13
C GLN A 239 9.16 -6.69 -2.53
N TYR A 240 8.45 -6.12 -1.55
CA TYR A 240 8.86 -4.87 -0.92
C TYR A 240 8.73 -4.90 0.60
N ILE A 241 9.61 -4.17 1.27
CA ILE A 241 9.43 -3.74 2.65
C ILE A 241 9.06 -2.26 2.62
N VAL A 242 7.83 -1.95 2.99
CA VAL A 242 7.29 -0.58 3.00
C VAL A 242 7.46 0.01 4.39
N HIS A 243 8.34 1.02 4.50
CA HIS A 243 8.57 1.77 5.74
C HIS A 243 7.67 2.97 5.74
N TYR A 244 6.83 3.06 6.77
CA TYR A 244 5.95 4.19 6.95
C TYR A 244 6.13 4.80 8.34
N LYS A 245 5.66 6.02 8.50
CA LYS A 245 5.54 6.69 9.80
C LYS A 245 4.09 7.11 9.95
N ILE A 246 3.52 6.84 11.11
CA ILE A 246 2.22 7.39 11.46
C ILE A 246 2.44 8.86 11.75
N ASN A 247 1.85 9.71 10.92
CA ASN A 247 1.68 11.12 11.26
C ASN A 247 0.72 11.13 12.44
N ALA A 248 1.23 11.37 13.64
CA ALA A 248 0.41 12.13 14.57
C ALA A 248 0.29 13.49 13.88
N GLY A 249 -0.86 13.81 13.28
CA GLY A 249 -1.03 15.10 12.60
C GLY A 249 -0.43 16.24 13.44
N GLU A 250 0.03 17.32 12.79
CA GLU A 250 0.71 18.43 13.47
C GLU A 250 -0.06 18.97 14.70
N PHE A 251 -1.35 18.65 14.80
CA PHE A 251 -2.19 18.84 15.98
C PHE A 251 -2.57 17.52 16.67
N ARG A 252 -1.90 17.21 17.78
CA ARG A 252 -2.32 16.16 18.72
C ARG A 252 -3.45 16.68 19.61
N TYR A 253 -4.66 16.19 19.42
CA TYR A 253 -5.65 16.21 20.50
C TYR A 253 -5.33 15.05 21.44
N THR A 254 -4.88 15.35 22.66
CA THR A 254 -4.68 14.35 23.69
C THR A 254 -6.03 13.74 24.08
N ALA A 255 -6.38 12.60 23.50
CA ALA A 255 -7.38 11.71 24.06
C ALA A 255 -6.80 11.09 25.34
N SER A 256 -6.76 11.87 26.42
CA SER A 256 -6.56 11.29 27.73
C SER A 256 -7.79 10.46 28.06
N ARG A 257 -7.60 9.24 28.58
CA ARG A 257 -8.67 8.55 29.32
C ARG A 257 -8.97 9.38 30.56
N VAL A 258 -9.82 10.38 30.42
CA VAL A 258 -10.17 11.30 31.50
C VAL A 258 -11.22 10.59 32.35
N THR A 259 -10.91 10.34 33.62
CA THR A 259 -11.91 9.86 34.59
C THR A 259 -13.05 10.88 34.73
N LYS A 260 -14.25 10.45 35.11
CA LYS A 260 -15.41 11.34 35.31
C LYS A 260 -15.06 12.52 36.24
N GLU A 261 -14.27 12.28 37.27
CA GLU A 261 -13.71 13.29 38.19
C GLU A 261 -12.83 14.33 37.47
N ALA A 262 -11.94 13.89 36.58
CA ALA A 262 -11.07 14.80 35.84
C ALA A 262 -11.86 15.62 34.79
N ILE A 263 -12.94 15.06 34.21
CA ILE A 263 -13.88 15.82 33.36
C ILE A 263 -14.57 16.90 34.20
N LYS A 264 -15.10 16.54 35.39
CA LYS A 264 -15.76 17.48 36.30
C LYS A 264 -14.84 18.63 36.73
N LYS A 265 -13.58 18.33 37.06
CA LYS A 265 -12.56 19.33 37.41
C LYS A 265 -12.24 20.25 36.22
N LYS A 266 -12.16 19.70 35.00
CA LYS A 266 -11.93 20.46 33.77
C LYS A 266 -13.11 21.38 33.45
N LEU A 267 -14.34 20.89 33.56
CA LEU A 267 -15.56 21.68 33.39
C LEU A 267 -15.66 22.82 34.43
N ALA A 268 -15.33 22.56 35.69
CA ALA A 268 -15.28 23.60 36.73
C ALA A 268 -14.24 24.68 36.42
N LYS A 269 -13.06 24.29 35.88
CA LYS A 269 -12.03 25.23 35.43
C LYS A 269 -12.53 26.08 34.25
N ILE A 270 -13.16 25.47 33.25
CA ILE A 270 -13.74 26.16 32.10
C ILE A 270 -14.82 27.16 32.56
N GLY A 271 -15.71 26.76 33.48
CA GLY A 271 -16.72 27.66 34.04
C GLY A 271 -16.11 28.88 34.75
N LYS A 272 -15.01 28.71 35.48
CA LYS A 272 -14.27 29.84 36.09
C LYS A 272 -13.68 30.78 35.04
N LEU A 273 -13.09 30.24 33.97
CA LEU A 273 -12.54 31.03 32.86
C LEU A 273 -13.65 31.80 32.13
N TYR A 274 -14.81 31.18 31.92
CA TYR A 274 -15.96 31.83 31.31
C TYR A 274 -16.46 33.01 32.14
N LYS A 275 -16.63 32.85 33.46
CA LYS A 275 -17.01 33.94 34.36
C LYS A 275 -16.02 35.11 34.31
N LYS A 276 -14.71 34.81 34.25
CA LYS A 276 -13.68 35.84 34.05
C LYS A 276 -13.84 36.55 32.71
N ALA A 277 -14.06 35.80 31.63
CA ALA A 277 -14.22 36.37 30.29
C ALA A 277 -15.45 37.29 30.18
N ILE A 278 -16.57 36.94 30.82
CA ILE A 278 -17.76 37.82 30.90
C ILE A 278 -17.45 39.13 31.63
N ALA A 279 -16.61 39.09 32.65
CA ALA A 279 -16.25 40.28 33.43
C ALA A 279 -15.29 41.24 32.69
N ILE A 280 -14.69 40.80 31.58
CA ILE A 280 -13.83 41.67 30.76
C ILE A 280 -14.75 42.66 30.02
N LYS A 281 -14.38 43.95 30.06
CA LYS A 281 -15.05 45.00 29.28
C LYS A 281 -14.95 44.71 27.78
N ASP A 282 -15.95 45.12 27.02
CA ASP A 282 -16.03 44.85 25.58
C ASP A 282 -14.80 45.39 24.87
N LYS A 283 -13.94 44.47 24.45
CA LYS A 283 -12.77 44.76 23.61
C LYS A 283 -13.02 44.00 22.32
N LYS A 284 -12.98 44.68 21.19
CA LYS A 284 -13.20 44.11 19.85
C LYS A 284 -12.03 43.19 19.39
N ILE A 285 -11.58 42.30 20.27
CA ILE A 285 -10.38 41.46 20.08
C ILE A 285 -10.58 40.38 19.02
N PHE A 286 -11.82 40.08 18.64
CA PHE A 286 -12.16 39.06 17.66
C PHE A 286 -12.65 39.62 16.32
N THR A 287 -12.48 40.90 16.03
CA THR A 287 -13.09 41.60 14.87
C THR A 287 -12.77 41.03 13.49
N TYR A 288 -11.80 40.12 13.36
CA TYR A 288 -11.47 39.44 12.10
C TYR A 288 -11.53 37.91 12.18
N TYR A 289 -12.02 37.38 13.30
CA TYR A 289 -12.05 35.95 13.54
C TYR A 289 -13.43 35.36 13.29
N LYS A 290 -13.45 34.25 12.55
CA LYS A 290 -14.62 33.41 12.37
C LYS A 290 -14.47 32.14 13.21
N PHE A 291 -15.50 31.86 13.99
CA PHE A 291 -15.56 30.71 14.89
C PHE A 291 -16.59 29.71 14.38
N ALA A 292 -16.24 28.44 14.38
CA ALA A 292 -17.17 27.34 14.18
C ALA A 292 -17.11 26.39 15.38
N PHE A 293 -18.27 26.08 15.94
CA PHE A 293 -18.42 25.14 17.05
C PHE A 293 -18.91 23.80 16.49
N ILE A 294 -18.24 22.70 16.84
CA ILE A 294 -18.59 21.35 16.37
C ILE A 294 -18.88 20.44 17.57
N GLY A 295 -20.00 19.70 17.52
CA GLY A 295 -20.41 18.70 18.53
C GLY A 295 -21.79 18.96 19.16
N GLN A 296 -22.30 17.97 19.91
CA GLN A 296 -23.54 18.09 20.68
C GLN A 296 -23.28 18.90 21.96
N MET A 297 -23.68 20.17 21.98
CA MET A 297 -23.60 21.01 23.18
C MET A 297 -24.92 20.95 23.95
N VAL A 298 -24.89 20.47 25.19
CA VAL A 298 -26.12 20.23 25.95
C VAL A 298 -26.72 21.53 26.51
N ASP A 299 -25.93 22.55 26.91
CA ASP A 299 -26.48 23.79 27.50
C ASP A 299 -25.64 25.09 27.32
N THR A 300 -24.46 25.02 26.69
CA THR A 300 -23.50 26.15 26.54
C THR A 300 -23.40 26.89 25.18
N PRO A 301 -24.09 26.51 24.08
CA PRO A 301 -23.79 27.09 22.77
C PRO A 301 -24.17 28.57 22.66
N LEU A 302 -25.32 28.97 23.24
CA LEU A 302 -25.80 30.36 23.25
C LEU A 302 -24.86 31.31 24.02
N ALA A 303 -24.32 30.83 25.14
CA ALA A 303 -23.43 31.59 26.02
C ALA A 303 -22.06 31.87 25.38
N MET A 304 -21.48 30.86 24.71
CA MET A 304 -20.22 31.00 23.99
C MET A 304 -20.35 31.84 22.73
N GLU A 305 -21.42 31.64 21.95
CA GLU A 305 -21.71 32.45 20.77
C GLU A 305 -21.91 33.93 21.14
N ALA A 306 -22.67 34.21 22.20
CA ALA A 306 -22.85 35.57 22.70
C ALA A 306 -21.53 36.21 23.12
N LEU A 307 -20.65 35.46 23.80
CA LEU A 307 -19.33 35.94 24.18
C LEU A 307 -18.48 36.27 22.94
N VAL A 308 -18.40 35.37 21.95
CA VAL A 308 -17.64 35.61 20.71
C VAL A 308 -18.12 36.87 20.00
N LYS A 309 -19.44 37.03 19.83
CA LYS A 309 -20.04 38.22 19.21
C LYS A 309 -19.75 39.49 19.99
N ARG A 310 -19.86 39.44 21.32
CA ARG A 310 -19.57 40.57 22.22
C ARG A 310 -18.14 41.09 22.08
N PHE A 311 -17.18 40.19 21.86
CA PHE A 311 -15.79 40.56 21.59
C PHE A 311 -15.47 40.80 20.10
N GLY A 312 -16.50 40.93 19.25
CA GLY A 312 -16.39 41.34 17.85
C GLY A 312 -16.26 40.21 16.83
N GLY A 313 -16.29 38.94 17.26
CA GLY A 313 -16.13 37.78 16.39
C GLY A 313 -17.40 37.38 15.66
N GLN A 314 -17.24 36.64 14.56
CA GLN A 314 -18.35 36.07 13.81
C GLN A 314 -18.46 34.56 14.09
N VAL A 315 -19.68 34.03 14.19
CA VAL A 315 -19.91 32.60 14.39
C VAL A 315 -20.60 32.01 13.16
N CYS A 316 -19.99 30.99 12.57
CA CYS A 316 -20.53 30.29 11.41
C CYS A 316 -21.56 29.24 11.85
N LYS A 317 -22.78 29.30 11.32
CA LYS A 317 -23.85 28.33 11.58
C LYS A 317 -23.70 27.07 10.71
N ASN A 318 -22.61 26.32 10.86
CA ASN A 318 -22.51 24.99 10.24
C ASN A 318 -22.62 23.91 11.32
N THR A 319 -23.86 23.65 11.75
CA THR A 319 -24.18 22.42 12.48
C THR A 319 -24.34 21.30 11.45
N VAL A 320 -23.26 20.60 11.14
CA VAL A 320 -23.37 19.31 10.42
C VAL A 320 -23.80 18.27 11.47
N PRO A 321 -24.96 17.60 11.32
CA PRO A 321 -25.33 16.53 12.22
C PRO A 321 -24.42 15.32 11.95
N PHE A 322 -23.35 15.19 12.73
CA PHE A 322 -22.56 13.95 12.75
C PHE A 322 -23.33 12.90 13.55
N GLY A 323 -23.73 11.83 12.88
CA GLY A 323 -24.51 10.75 13.46
C GLY A 323 -23.80 10.07 14.65
N GLY A 324 -24.56 9.89 15.73
CA GLY A 324 -24.56 8.66 16.53
C GLY A 324 -23.55 8.50 17.67
N ALA A 325 -22.57 9.38 17.88
CA ALA A 325 -21.66 9.25 19.02
C ALA A 325 -21.42 10.60 19.74
N PRO A 326 -21.40 10.62 21.09
CA PRO A 326 -21.09 11.84 21.85
C PRO A 326 -19.62 12.20 21.67
N MET A 327 -19.32 13.05 20.68
CA MET A 327 -17.98 13.59 20.48
C MET A 327 -17.68 14.75 21.44
N THR A 328 -16.43 14.80 21.86
CA THR A 328 -15.80 15.95 22.54
C THR A 328 -15.87 17.21 21.68
N MET A 329 -16.23 18.33 22.31
CA MET A 329 -16.33 19.66 21.73
C MET A 329 -15.03 20.10 21.04
N GLY A 330 -15.14 20.56 19.79
CA GLY A 330 -14.04 21.20 19.05
C GLY A 330 -14.36 22.66 18.72
N LEU A 331 -13.34 23.53 18.77
CA LEU A 331 -13.40 24.93 18.34
C LEU A 331 -12.47 25.11 17.15
N PHE A 332 -13.01 25.51 16.00
CA PHE A 332 -12.23 25.96 14.86
C PHE A 332 -12.20 27.48 14.83
N VAL A 333 -10.99 28.04 14.77
CA VAL A 333 -10.75 29.48 14.67
C VAL A 333 -9.97 29.73 13.38
N ASN A 334 -10.61 30.40 12.42
CA ASN A 334 -9.92 30.93 11.26
C ASN A 334 -9.69 32.43 11.47
N GLY A 335 -8.43 32.83 11.57
CA GLY A 335 -8.00 34.22 11.45
C GLY A 335 -7.68 34.53 9.99
N PHE A 336 -8.05 35.72 9.54
CA PHE A 336 -7.50 36.31 8.32
C PHE A 336 -6.15 36.95 8.59
#